data_AF-A0A5N6W191-F1
#
_entry.id   AF-A0A5N6W191-F1
#
_cell.length_a   1.000
_cell.length_b   1.000
_cell.length_c   1.000
_cell.angle_alpha   90.00
_cell.angle_beta   90.00
_cell.angle_gamma   90.00
#
_symmetry.space_group_name_H-M   'P 1'
#
loop_
_entity.id
_entity.type
_entity.pdbx_description
1 polymer ?
#
loop_
_entity_poly.entity_id
_entity_poly.type
_entity_poly.pdbx_seq_one_letter_code
_entity_poly.pdbx_strand_id
1 'polypeptide(L)'
;MPSKPNLIFLTLLASSNVLANQCFSANSETPKENFLKCCTGTSGGTGVVAGYDFDYMCNKYPSAYEPGQRGFKTAQACAEHCVTDPQCKASVWRASSKLCAKVTATSYEAVSGDGWLLVEKSEKSDKLSDDCQGQIDSATKEYKEKEAKCQKENGACGEKIARYESEKLRSEKNLDECQSSKDALLQENRNSLEKTTQCESKKTVLESQLDQCQKDQAAETTKCNEKFQQCEAEKAFAVNQCEKDRRGAEDKCTQEKGALEERIKTQKCTGKCQIGHTTASTVDRILSSPKREAFISDLKALTVFIFSV
;
A
#
# COMPACT_ATOMS: atom_id res chain seq x y z
N MET A 1 68.77 63.31 -16.76
CA MET A 1 68.74 62.69 -18.10
C MET A 1 67.28 62.44 -18.48
N PRO A 2 66.84 62.95 -19.63
CA PRO A 2 65.44 63.00 -20.06
C PRO A 2 65.08 61.80 -20.96
N SER A 3 63.80 61.48 -21.10
CA SER A 3 63.30 60.98 -22.39
C SER A 3 61.80 61.24 -22.52
N LYS A 4 61.45 61.87 -23.64
CA LYS A 4 60.11 62.26 -24.09
C LYS A 4 59.29 61.03 -24.51
N PRO A 5 57.98 61.20 -24.68
CA PRO A 5 57.37 60.82 -25.95
C PRO A 5 56.57 62.01 -26.51
N ASN A 6 57.04 62.63 -27.59
CA ASN A 6 56.58 62.39 -28.96
C ASN A 6 55.06 62.48 -29.15
N LEU A 7 54.65 63.69 -29.51
CA LEU A 7 53.39 64.06 -30.12
C LEU A 7 53.37 63.50 -31.55
N ILE A 8 52.37 62.67 -31.89
CA ILE A 8 52.00 62.42 -33.28
C ILE A 8 50.58 62.96 -33.46
N PHE A 9 50.50 64.09 -34.16
CA PHE A 9 49.28 64.63 -34.74
C PHE A 9 48.84 63.70 -35.88
N LEU A 10 47.68 63.08 -35.74
CA LEU A 10 46.96 62.46 -36.85
C LEU A 10 45.88 63.44 -37.30
N THR A 11 46.17 64.17 -38.38
CA THR A 11 45.20 64.98 -39.12
C THR A 11 44.16 64.07 -39.76
N LEU A 12 42.95 64.05 -39.21
CA LEU A 12 41.75 63.55 -39.88
C LEU A 12 41.34 64.54 -40.98
N LEU A 13 41.55 64.16 -42.23
CA LEU A 13 40.89 64.75 -43.40
C LEU A 13 40.19 63.62 -44.15
N ALA A 14 38.85 63.61 -44.09
CA ALA A 14 37.94 63.33 -45.21
C ALA A 14 36.50 63.09 -44.71
N SER A 15 35.84 64.17 -44.31
CA SER A 15 34.39 64.29 -44.33
C SER A 15 33.92 64.57 -45.76
N SER A 16 33.23 63.63 -46.42
CA SER A 16 32.37 63.84 -47.61
C SER A 16 31.54 62.59 -47.93
N ASN A 17 30.63 62.14 -47.06
CA ASN A 17 29.63 61.10 -47.40
C ASN A 17 28.31 61.22 -46.61
N VAL A 18 28.02 62.38 -46.01
CA VAL A 18 26.91 62.52 -45.02
C VAL A 18 25.53 62.74 -45.66
N LEU A 19 25.43 62.86 -46.99
CA LEU A 19 24.15 63.10 -47.68
C LEU A 19 23.49 61.83 -48.28
N ALA A 20 24.23 60.73 -48.41
CA ALA A 20 23.77 59.52 -49.12
C ALA A 20 22.88 58.56 -48.29
N ASN A 21 22.35 58.96 -47.14
CA ASN A 21 21.50 58.08 -46.33
C ASN A 21 20.22 58.73 -45.79
N GLN A 22 19.95 60.00 -46.14
CA GLN A 22 18.81 60.72 -45.55
C GLN A 22 17.45 60.32 -46.13
N CYS A 23 17.41 59.82 -47.38
CA CYS A 23 16.17 59.42 -48.04
C CYS A 23 15.55 58.18 -47.36
N PHE A 24 16.32 57.09 -47.26
CA PHE A 24 15.84 55.85 -46.68
C PHE A 24 15.83 55.84 -45.16
N SER A 25 16.41 56.83 -44.46
CA SER A 25 16.25 56.96 -43.01
C SER A 25 15.00 57.76 -42.60
N ALA A 26 14.23 58.28 -43.56
CA ALA A 26 13.08 59.13 -43.28
C ALA A 26 11.88 58.30 -42.78
N ASN A 27 11.47 58.53 -41.53
CA ASN A 27 10.40 57.78 -40.85
C ASN A 27 9.35 58.68 -40.16
N SER A 28 8.98 59.79 -40.79
CA SER A 28 7.84 60.60 -40.35
C SER A 28 6.52 59.86 -40.57
N GLU A 29 5.54 60.14 -39.71
CA GLU A 29 4.16 59.69 -39.89
C GLU A 29 3.48 60.35 -41.10
N THR A 30 4.05 61.42 -41.65
CA THR A 30 3.54 62.08 -42.86
C THR A 30 4.35 61.66 -44.11
N PRO A 31 3.75 60.94 -45.07
CA PRO A 31 4.44 60.48 -46.28
C PRO A 31 5.06 61.62 -47.10
N LYS A 32 4.44 62.81 -47.08
CA LYS A 32 4.94 63.99 -47.80
C LYS A 32 6.28 64.48 -47.23
N GLU A 33 6.46 64.49 -45.91
CA GLU A 33 7.73 64.86 -45.31
C GLU A 33 8.82 63.85 -45.66
N ASN A 34 8.50 62.54 -45.67
CA ASN A 34 9.46 61.50 -46.08
C ASN A 34 9.90 61.67 -47.53
N PHE A 35 8.98 62.03 -48.43
CA PHE A 35 9.35 62.33 -49.82
C PHE A 35 10.25 63.57 -49.92
N LEU A 36 9.95 64.63 -49.17
CA LEU A 36 10.78 65.83 -49.15
C LEU A 36 12.19 65.54 -48.59
N LYS A 37 12.33 64.60 -47.66
CA LYS A 37 13.67 64.16 -47.18
C LYS A 37 14.50 63.51 -48.28
N CYS A 38 13.86 62.83 -49.23
CA CYS A 38 14.53 62.28 -50.41
C CYS A 38 14.82 63.34 -51.49
N CYS A 39 13.87 64.26 -51.71
CA CYS A 39 13.81 65.03 -52.96
C CYS A 39 13.95 66.55 -52.81
N THR A 40 14.28 67.06 -51.63
CA THR A 40 14.56 68.48 -51.43
C THR A 40 16.01 68.77 -51.83
N GLY A 41 16.22 69.57 -52.88
CA GLY A 41 17.54 70.05 -53.30
C GLY A 41 18.38 69.04 -54.08
N THR A 42 17.88 67.83 -54.33
CA THR A 42 18.55 66.79 -55.14
C THR A 42 17.55 66.13 -56.09
N SER A 43 18.01 65.71 -57.27
CA SER A 43 17.21 64.96 -58.25
C SER A 43 17.24 63.44 -58.02
N GLY A 44 18.04 62.98 -57.07
CA GLY A 44 18.28 61.57 -56.78
C GLY A 44 19.50 61.39 -55.88
N GLY A 45 19.81 60.14 -55.55
CA GLY A 45 20.94 59.76 -54.71
C GLY A 45 21.05 58.25 -54.56
N THR A 46 21.87 57.80 -53.63
CA THR A 46 22.05 56.38 -53.31
C THR A 46 21.68 56.11 -51.86
N GLY A 47 21.53 54.85 -51.48
CA GLY A 47 21.43 54.45 -50.08
C GLY A 47 21.20 52.96 -49.89
N VAL A 48 21.34 52.48 -48.65
CA VAL A 48 21.32 51.05 -48.33
C VAL A 48 20.02 50.68 -47.62
N VAL A 49 19.34 49.62 -48.09
CA VAL A 49 18.13 49.08 -47.48
C VAL A 49 18.25 47.56 -47.36
N ALA A 50 18.09 47.04 -46.14
CA ALA A 50 18.19 45.60 -45.84
C ALA A 50 19.46 44.91 -46.41
N GLY A 51 20.59 45.64 -46.43
CA GLY A 51 21.87 45.14 -46.93
C GLY A 51 22.07 45.23 -48.46
N TYR A 52 21.11 45.80 -49.19
CA TYR A 52 21.22 46.04 -50.64
C TYR A 52 21.43 47.53 -50.91
N ASP A 53 22.33 47.82 -51.85
CA ASP A 53 22.51 49.16 -52.40
C ASP A 53 21.36 49.51 -53.36
N PHE A 54 20.84 50.73 -53.23
CA PHE A 54 19.81 51.27 -54.08
C PHE A 54 20.18 52.66 -54.62
N ASP A 55 19.84 52.90 -55.87
CA ASP A 55 19.87 54.20 -56.53
C ASP A 55 18.45 54.76 -56.58
N TYR A 56 18.20 55.97 -56.08
CA TYR A 56 16.88 56.60 -56.11
C TYR A 56 16.84 57.84 -56.99
N MET A 57 15.70 58.05 -57.65
CA MET A 57 15.42 59.17 -58.53
C MET A 57 14.12 59.86 -58.14
N CYS A 58 14.19 61.17 -57.97
CA CYS A 58 13.08 62.01 -57.57
C CYS A 58 12.26 62.48 -58.77
N ASN A 59 10.94 62.51 -58.58
CA ASN A 59 9.95 62.87 -59.60
C ASN A 59 10.04 61.99 -60.85
N LYS A 60 10.35 60.70 -60.64
CA LYS A 60 10.50 59.68 -61.66
C LYS A 60 9.69 58.44 -61.30
N TYR A 61 9.12 57.81 -62.32
CA TYR A 61 8.48 56.50 -62.23
C TYR A 61 8.84 55.68 -63.48
N PRO A 62 8.82 54.35 -63.39
CA PRO A 62 9.19 53.49 -64.51
C PRO A 62 8.04 53.39 -65.51
N SER A 63 8.33 53.25 -66.81
CA SER A 63 7.32 53.07 -67.86
C SER A 63 6.52 51.76 -67.72
N ALA A 64 7.05 50.78 -66.98
CA ALA A 64 6.36 49.55 -66.63
C ALA A 64 6.60 49.19 -65.15
N TYR A 65 5.53 48.90 -64.42
CA TYR A 65 5.56 48.42 -63.03
C TYR A 65 4.31 47.61 -62.72
N GLU A 66 4.39 46.77 -61.68
CA GLU A 66 3.28 45.93 -61.24
C GLU A 66 2.16 46.75 -60.58
N PRO A 67 0.93 46.22 -60.47
CA PRO A 67 -0.12 46.88 -59.69
C PRO A 67 0.35 47.21 -58.26
N GLY A 68 0.35 48.49 -57.92
CA GLY A 68 0.89 48.96 -56.64
C GLY A 68 0.01 48.64 -55.44
N GLN A 69 0.63 48.35 -54.30
CA GLN A 69 0.02 48.20 -52.99
C GLN A 69 -0.03 49.54 -52.25
N ARG A 70 -1.11 49.78 -51.49
CA ARG A 70 -1.26 51.01 -50.68
C ARG A 70 -0.86 50.77 -49.23
N GLY A 71 -0.52 51.85 -48.53
CA GLY A 71 -0.22 51.85 -47.09
C GLY A 71 1.24 52.16 -46.76
N PHE A 72 2.10 52.30 -47.76
CA PHE A 72 3.53 52.57 -47.59
C PHE A 72 3.77 54.04 -47.22
N LYS A 73 4.22 54.27 -45.98
CA LYS A 73 4.49 55.62 -45.44
C LYS A 73 5.86 56.17 -45.82
N THR A 74 6.82 55.30 -46.13
CA THR A 74 8.23 55.65 -46.37
C THR A 74 8.73 55.01 -47.66
N ALA A 75 9.74 55.62 -48.28
CA ALA A 75 10.48 55.05 -49.41
C ALA A 75 11.21 53.76 -49.00
N GLN A 76 11.76 53.72 -47.78
CA GLN A 76 12.43 52.56 -47.20
C GLN A 76 11.51 51.33 -47.19
N ALA A 77 10.28 51.46 -46.69
CA ALA A 77 9.35 50.33 -46.64
C ALA A 77 9.02 49.80 -48.04
N CYS A 78 8.98 50.67 -49.05
CA CYS A 78 8.77 50.26 -50.44
C CYS A 78 10.00 49.52 -51.01
N ALA A 79 11.20 50.00 -50.71
CA ALA A 79 12.45 49.34 -51.08
C ALA A 79 12.61 47.98 -50.37
N GLU A 80 12.30 47.88 -49.08
CA GLU A 80 12.27 46.61 -48.33
C GLU A 80 11.29 45.62 -48.95
N HIS A 81 10.12 46.10 -49.39
CA HIS A 81 9.17 45.26 -50.10
C HIS A 81 9.74 44.72 -51.41
N CYS A 82 10.54 45.50 -52.14
CA CYS A 82 11.28 45.02 -53.30
C CYS A 82 12.31 43.95 -52.93
N VAL A 83 13.06 44.13 -51.83
CA VAL A 83 14.07 43.15 -51.37
C VAL A 83 13.47 41.77 -51.10
N THR A 84 12.22 41.69 -50.63
CA THR A 84 11.55 40.39 -50.39
C THR A 84 11.31 39.55 -51.65
N ASP A 85 11.45 40.13 -52.84
CA ASP A 85 11.25 39.45 -54.12
C ASP A 85 12.54 39.44 -54.94
N PRO A 86 13.15 38.27 -55.16
CA PRO A 86 14.38 38.14 -55.93
C PRO A 86 14.29 38.67 -57.37
N GLN A 87 13.08 38.74 -57.96
CA GLN A 87 12.87 39.26 -59.32
C GLN A 87 12.70 40.78 -59.37
N CYS A 88 12.56 41.44 -58.21
CA CYS A 88 12.37 42.88 -58.15
C CYS A 88 13.68 43.61 -58.48
N LYS A 89 13.68 44.34 -59.59
CA LYS A 89 14.79 45.16 -60.07
C LYS A 89 14.71 46.60 -59.57
N ALA A 90 13.50 47.11 -59.40
CA ALA A 90 13.25 48.43 -58.82
C ALA A 90 11.91 48.47 -58.10
N SER A 91 11.68 49.52 -57.34
CA SER A 91 10.37 49.85 -56.80
C SER A 91 10.06 51.31 -57.05
N VAL A 92 8.77 51.63 -57.10
CA VAL A 92 8.30 53.00 -57.24
C VAL A 92 7.32 53.32 -56.13
N TRP A 93 7.56 54.44 -55.47
CA TRP A 93 6.75 54.91 -54.35
C TRP A 93 6.15 56.29 -54.63
N ARG A 94 4.89 56.48 -54.24
CA ARG A 94 4.19 57.76 -54.35
C ARG A 94 3.61 58.18 -53.01
N ALA A 95 4.20 59.21 -52.42
CA ALA A 95 3.82 59.70 -51.09
C ALA A 95 2.35 60.12 -50.96
N SER A 96 1.81 60.81 -51.97
CA SER A 96 0.42 61.33 -51.95
C SER A 96 -0.64 60.24 -51.85
N SER A 97 -0.36 59.04 -52.38
CA SER A 97 -1.29 57.91 -52.41
C SER A 97 -0.85 56.73 -51.55
N LYS A 98 0.31 56.85 -50.88
CA LYS A 98 0.96 55.78 -50.10
C LYS A 98 1.13 54.50 -50.92
N LEU A 99 1.33 54.66 -52.23
CA LEU A 99 1.41 53.57 -53.18
C LEU A 99 2.86 53.13 -53.30
N CYS A 100 3.10 51.82 -53.25
CA CYS A 100 4.36 51.18 -53.60
C CYS A 100 4.10 50.13 -54.68
N ALA A 101 4.88 50.13 -55.74
CA ALA A 101 4.84 49.09 -56.76
C ALA A 101 6.23 48.53 -57.03
N LYS A 102 6.29 47.24 -57.33
CA LYS A 102 7.52 46.58 -57.77
C LYS A 102 7.69 46.70 -59.27
N VAL A 103 8.94 46.60 -59.70
CA VAL A 103 9.36 46.55 -61.09
C VAL A 103 10.14 45.27 -61.28
N THR A 104 9.51 44.29 -61.93
CA THR A 104 10.11 43.00 -62.29
C THR A 104 10.49 42.94 -63.77
N ALA A 105 10.12 43.96 -64.55
CA ALA A 105 10.52 44.10 -65.94
C ALA A 105 12.05 44.23 -66.06
N THR A 106 12.64 43.51 -67.02
CA THR A 106 14.09 43.52 -67.28
C THR A 106 14.59 44.83 -67.87
N SER A 107 13.70 45.66 -68.41
CA SER A 107 14.00 47.00 -68.93
C SER A 107 12.78 47.90 -68.80
N TYR A 108 13.01 49.16 -68.44
CA TYR A 108 11.99 50.21 -68.38
C TYR A 108 12.66 51.57 -68.57
N GLU A 109 11.87 52.60 -68.84
CA GLU A 109 12.33 53.98 -68.95
C GLU A 109 11.89 54.78 -67.72
N ALA A 110 12.74 55.68 -67.22
CA ALA A 110 12.41 56.58 -66.13
C ALA A 110 11.62 57.81 -66.63
N VAL A 111 10.30 57.71 -66.58
CA VAL A 111 9.36 58.75 -66.99
C VAL A 111 9.23 59.82 -65.90
N SER A 112 9.17 61.09 -66.31
CA SER A 112 8.94 62.20 -65.37
C SER A 112 7.53 62.18 -64.82
N GLY A 113 7.40 62.23 -63.50
CA GLY A 113 6.12 62.29 -62.80
C GLY A 113 6.25 62.92 -61.43
N ASP A 114 5.49 63.98 -61.18
CA ASP A 114 5.55 64.71 -59.92
C ASP A 114 5.08 63.85 -58.72
N GLY A 115 5.86 63.91 -57.64
CA GLY A 115 5.60 63.20 -56.39
C GLY A 115 5.89 61.69 -56.42
N TRP A 116 6.57 61.21 -57.46
CA TRP A 116 7.02 59.83 -57.60
C TRP A 116 8.50 59.68 -57.24
N LEU A 117 8.84 58.58 -56.59
CA LEU A 117 10.22 58.19 -56.28
C LEU A 117 10.47 56.80 -56.86
N LEU A 118 11.38 56.72 -57.83
CA LEU A 118 11.85 55.44 -58.38
C LEU A 118 13.12 55.03 -57.64
N VAL A 119 13.19 53.78 -57.22
CA VAL A 119 14.26 53.20 -56.40
C VAL A 119 14.75 51.92 -57.06
N GLU A 120 15.94 51.93 -57.64
CA GLU A 120 16.54 50.84 -58.41
C GLU A 120 17.53 50.06 -57.56
N LYS A 121 17.41 48.73 -57.57
CA LYS A 121 18.28 47.82 -56.80
C LYS A 121 19.59 47.65 -57.55
N SER A 122 20.72 48.01 -56.94
CA SER A 122 22.03 47.91 -57.59
C SER A 122 22.48 46.44 -57.67
N GLU A 123 22.88 45.98 -58.87
CA GLU A 123 23.27 44.59 -59.15
C GLU A 123 24.55 44.11 -58.43
N LYS A 124 25.28 45.02 -57.75
CA LYS A 124 26.52 44.68 -57.02
C LYS A 124 26.28 44.01 -55.67
N SER A 125 25.04 43.95 -55.20
CA SER A 125 24.67 43.51 -53.85
C SER A 125 24.40 42.00 -53.71
N ASP A 126 24.46 41.22 -54.80
CA ASP A 126 24.12 39.78 -54.78
C ASP A 126 25.23 38.86 -54.21
N LYS A 127 26.29 39.43 -53.61
CA LYS A 127 27.28 38.64 -52.87
C LYS A 127 26.88 38.54 -51.42
N LEU A 128 26.20 37.45 -51.06
CA LEU A 128 26.23 36.89 -49.71
C LEU A 128 27.69 36.85 -49.25
N SER A 129 28.04 37.71 -48.30
CA SER A 129 29.35 37.70 -47.65
C SER A 129 29.57 36.34 -46.99
N ASP A 130 30.76 35.75 -47.13
CA ASP A 130 31.16 34.49 -46.47
C ASP A 130 30.95 34.54 -44.93
N ASP A 131 30.85 35.74 -44.36
CA ASP A 131 30.51 36.00 -42.95
C ASP A 131 29.09 35.51 -42.57
N CYS A 132 28.11 35.58 -43.49
CA CYS A 132 26.75 35.08 -43.23
C CYS A 132 26.70 33.55 -43.13
N GLN A 133 27.47 32.84 -43.96
CA GLN A 133 27.50 31.37 -43.92
C GLN A 133 28.14 30.88 -42.62
N GLY A 134 29.22 31.52 -42.17
CA GLY A 134 29.86 31.20 -40.90
C GLY A 134 28.93 31.40 -39.69
N GLN A 135 28.09 32.44 -39.70
CA GLN A 135 27.09 32.66 -38.65
C GLN A 135 25.99 31.58 -38.65
N ILE A 136 25.52 31.16 -39.83
CA ILE A 136 24.52 30.09 -39.98
C ILE A 136 25.07 28.76 -39.48
N ASP A 137 26.31 28.41 -39.84
CA ASP A 137 26.94 27.16 -39.43
C ASP A 137 27.16 27.13 -37.91
N SER A 138 27.59 28.25 -37.33
CA SER A 138 27.78 28.39 -35.88
C SER A 138 26.46 28.26 -35.11
N ALA A 139 25.41 28.96 -35.57
CA ALA A 139 24.07 28.86 -34.97
C ALA A 139 23.48 27.45 -35.10
N THR A 140 23.70 26.78 -36.23
CA THR A 140 23.24 25.39 -36.46
C THR A 140 23.93 24.41 -35.52
N LYS A 141 25.24 24.59 -35.28
CA LYS A 141 25.99 23.78 -34.33
C LYS A 141 25.47 23.97 -32.90
N GLU A 142 25.28 25.22 -32.48
CA GLU A 142 24.78 25.54 -31.14
C GLU A 142 23.36 24.99 -30.90
N TYR A 143 22.51 25.03 -31.93
CA TYR A 143 21.18 24.42 -31.89
C TYR A 143 21.25 22.91 -31.67
N LYS A 144 22.07 22.19 -32.46
CA LYS A 144 22.22 20.73 -32.33
C LYS A 144 22.76 20.31 -30.96
N GLU A 145 23.70 21.08 -30.41
CA GLU A 145 24.23 20.82 -29.06
C GLU A 145 23.16 21.02 -27.97
N LYS A 146 22.34 22.09 -28.08
CA LYS A 146 21.21 22.33 -27.17
C LYS A 146 20.13 21.26 -27.30
N GLU A 147 19.81 20.82 -28.51
CA GLU A 147 18.85 19.74 -28.77
C GLU A 147 19.32 18.43 -28.12
N ALA A 148 20.58 18.03 -28.34
CA ALA A 148 21.15 16.82 -27.74
C ALA A 148 21.13 16.89 -26.20
N LYS A 149 21.42 18.06 -25.62
CA LYS A 149 21.32 18.27 -24.17
C LYS A 149 19.89 18.12 -23.67
N CYS A 150 18.91 18.73 -24.35
CA CYS A 150 17.50 18.63 -24.02
C CYS A 150 17.00 17.18 -24.08
N GLN A 151 17.37 16.43 -25.11
CA GLN A 151 17.02 15.01 -25.24
C GLN A 151 17.58 14.18 -24.07
N LYS A 152 18.83 14.42 -23.67
CA LYS A 152 19.46 13.73 -22.53
C LYS A 152 18.75 14.05 -21.20
N GLU A 153 18.41 15.33 -20.98
CA GLU A 153 17.69 15.77 -19.78
C GLU A 153 16.27 15.19 -19.73
N ASN A 154 15.55 15.16 -20.86
CA ASN A 154 14.24 14.51 -20.97
C ASN A 154 14.31 13.01 -20.70
N GLY A 155 15.32 12.31 -21.23
CA GLY A 155 15.54 10.89 -20.91
C GLY A 155 15.75 10.66 -19.41
N ALA A 156 16.61 11.47 -18.78
CA ALA A 156 16.84 11.40 -17.34
C ALA A 156 15.60 11.74 -16.50
N CYS A 157 14.75 12.64 -16.99
CA CYS A 157 13.45 12.95 -16.37
C CYS A 157 12.50 11.75 -16.45
N GLY A 158 12.39 11.12 -17.63
CA GLY A 158 11.60 9.92 -17.83
C GLY A 158 12.01 8.76 -16.92
N GLU A 159 13.31 8.50 -16.79
CA GLU A 159 13.83 7.48 -15.86
C GLU A 159 13.53 7.79 -14.39
N LYS A 160 13.53 9.07 -13.98
CA LYS A 160 13.13 9.47 -12.63
C LYS A 160 11.65 9.21 -12.40
N ILE A 161 10.79 9.57 -13.35
CA ILE A 161 9.34 9.32 -13.27
C ILE A 161 9.06 7.81 -13.12
N ALA A 162 9.66 6.98 -13.98
CA ALA A 162 9.48 5.53 -13.92
C ALA A 162 9.94 4.92 -12.58
N ARG A 163 11.03 5.42 -11.99
CA ARG A 163 11.46 5.02 -10.65
C ARG A 163 10.47 5.42 -9.56
N TYR A 164 9.99 6.66 -9.58
CA TYR A 164 9.00 7.13 -8.60
C TYR A 164 7.70 6.33 -8.67
N GLU A 165 7.21 6.01 -9.87
CA GLU A 165 6.01 5.19 -10.04
C GLU A 165 6.21 3.76 -9.51
N SER A 166 7.38 3.17 -9.78
CA SER A 166 7.74 1.84 -9.27
C SER A 166 7.85 1.82 -7.73
N GLU A 167 8.46 2.84 -7.13
CA GLU A 167 8.59 2.99 -5.67
C GLU A 167 7.23 3.24 -5.00
N LYS A 168 6.37 4.06 -5.63
CA LYS A 168 5.00 4.30 -5.17
C LYS A 168 4.21 3.00 -5.14
N LEU A 169 4.20 2.23 -6.23
CA LEU A 169 3.50 0.95 -6.31
C LEU A 169 4.02 -0.05 -5.27
N ARG A 170 5.35 -0.10 -5.06
CA ARG A 170 5.96 -0.93 -4.01
C ARG A 170 5.51 -0.52 -2.62
N SER A 171 5.42 0.79 -2.37
CA SER A 171 5.00 1.33 -1.07
C SER A 171 3.52 1.04 -0.79
N GLU A 172 2.66 1.18 -1.81
CA GLU A 172 1.25 0.82 -1.72
C GLU A 172 1.07 -0.68 -1.41
N LYS A 173 1.80 -1.55 -2.11
CA LYS A 173 1.78 -3.00 -1.83
C LYS A 173 2.24 -3.33 -0.40
N ASN A 174 3.32 -2.69 0.07
CA ASN A 174 3.81 -2.89 1.43
C ASN A 174 2.78 -2.42 2.48
N LEU A 175 2.02 -1.37 2.18
CA LEU A 175 0.96 -0.88 3.06
C LEU A 175 -0.19 -1.88 3.17
N ASP A 176 -0.61 -2.47 2.04
CA ASP A 176 -1.66 -3.50 2.01
C ASP A 176 -1.24 -4.77 2.78
N GLU A 177 0.03 -5.20 2.62
CA GLU A 177 0.61 -6.32 3.38
C GLU A 177 0.66 -6.02 4.88
N CYS A 178 1.05 -4.80 5.26
CA CYS A 178 1.07 -4.36 6.66
C CYS A 178 -0.33 -4.36 7.28
N GLN A 179 -1.32 -3.86 6.55
CA GLN A 179 -2.72 -3.84 6.99
C GLN A 179 -3.27 -5.27 7.16
N SER A 180 -2.99 -6.14 6.20
CA SER A 180 -3.39 -7.56 6.27
C SER A 180 -2.75 -8.28 7.46
N SER A 181 -1.46 -8.02 7.72
CA SER A 181 -0.75 -8.57 8.88
C SER A 181 -1.33 -8.08 10.21
N LYS A 182 -1.65 -6.78 10.29
CA LYS A 182 -2.33 -6.19 11.46
C LYS A 182 -3.67 -6.86 11.73
N ASP A 183 -4.49 -7.07 10.71
CA ASP A 183 -5.80 -7.70 10.87
C ASP A 183 -5.68 -9.16 11.31
N ALA A 184 -4.71 -9.89 10.77
CA ALA A 184 -4.41 -11.26 11.20
C ALA A 184 -4.00 -11.32 12.68
N LEU A 185 -3.12 -10.41 13.13
CA LEU A 185 -2.70 -10.33 14.54
C LEU A 185 -3.86 -9.96 15.48
N LEU A 186 -4.75 -9.06 15.05
CA LEU A 186 -5.95 -8.72 15.83
C LEU A 186 -6.89 -9.91 15.97
N GLN A 187 -7.06 -10.70 14.90
CA GLN A 187 -7.86 -11.92 14.95
C GLN A 187 -7.22 -12.99 15.84
N GLU A 188 -5.90 -13.19 15.75
CA GLU A 188 -5.19 -14.13 16.62
C GLU A 188 -5.30 -13.75 18.10
N ASN A 189 -5.14 -12.47 18.43
CA ASN A 189 -5.31 -11.96 19.79
C ASN A 189 -6.74 -12.18 20.31
N ARG A 190 -7.76 -11.93 19.47
CA ARG A 190 -9.16 -12.20 19.84
C ARG A 190 -9.37 -13.70 20.12
N ASN A 191 -8.88 -14.58 19.25
CA ASN A 191 -9.01 -16.02 19.43
C ASN A 191 -8.27 -16.52 20.69
N SER A 192 -7.11 -15.93 20.99
CA SER A 192 -6.35 -16.23 22.20
C SER A 192 -7.09 -15.81 23.47
N LEU A 193 -7.70 -14.62 23.46
CA LEU A 193 -8.52 -14.14 24.56
C LEU A 193 -9.74 -15.04 24.80
N GLU A 194 -10.45 -15.42 23.73
CA GLU A 194 -11.60 -16.32 23.82
C GLU A 194 -11.22 -17.69 24.39
N LYS A 195 -10.09 -18.27 23.95
CA LYS A 195 -9.54 -19.51 24.53
C LYS A 195 -9.21 -19.35 26.02
N THR A 196 -8.67 -18.20 26.41
CA THR A 196 -8.34 -17.90 27.82
C THR A 196 -9.60 -17.85 28.68
N THR A 197 -10.63 -17.10 28.24
CA THR A 197 -11.92 -17.05 28.94
C THR A 197 -12.59 -18.43 28.99
N GLN A 198 -12.50 -19.22 27.91
CA GLN A 198 -13.02 -20.59 27.90
C GLN A 198 -12.26 -21.47 28.90
N CYS A 199 -10.94 -21.36 28.99
CA CYS A 199 -10.13 -22.09 29.96
C CYS A 199 -10.50 -21.72 31.40
N GLU A 200 -10.67 -20.44 31.69
CA GLU A 200 -11.12 -19.96 33.01
C GLU A 200 -12.50 -20.49 33.37
N SER A 201 -13.46 -20.47 32.44
CA SER A 201 -14.79 -21.05 32.67
C SER A 201 -14.77 -22.56 32.92
N LYS A 202 -13.91 -23.31 32.22
CA LYS A 202 -13.74 -24.76 32.46
C LYS A 202 -13.08 -25.02 33.80
N LYS A 203 -12.11 -24.19 34.19
CA LYS A 203 -11.44 -24.26 35.48
C LYS A 203 -12.44 -24.11 36.63
N THR A 204 -13.31 -23.10 36.59
CA THR A 204 -14.30 -22.90 37.66
C THR A 204 -15.32 -24.03 37.74
N VAL A 205 -15.74 -24.61 36.61
CA VAL A 205 -16.58 -25.81 36.58
C VAL A 205 -15.88 -27.02 37.21
N LEU A 206 -14.61 -27.25 36.87
CA LEU A 206 -13.81 -28.34 37.44
C LEU A 206 -13.59 -28.16 38.95
N GLU A 207 -13.30 -26.94 39.41
CA GLU A 207 -13.19 -26.63 40.84
C GLU A 207 -14.49 -26.94 41.58
N SER A 208 -15.64 -26.52 41.04
CA SER A 208 -16.94 -26.85 41.62
C SER A 208 -17.24 -28.36 41.63
N GLN A 209 -16.84 -29.09 40.58
CA GLN A 209 -17.00 -30.55 40.52
C GLN A 209 -16.10 -31.26 41.54
N LEU A 210 -14.88 -30.76 41.74
CA LEU A 210 -13.96 -31.28 42.74
C LEU A 210 -14.51 -31.09 44.16
N ASP A 211 -15.00 -29.89 44.47
CA ASP A 211 -15.64 -29.59 45.76
C ASP A 211 -16.85 -30.50 46.02
N GLN A 212 -17.67 -30.74 44.99
CA GLN A 212 -18.81 -31.65 45.11
C GLN A 212 -18.36 -33.10 45.33
N CYS A 213 -17.38 -33.58 44.57
CA CYS A 213 -16.84 -34.93 44.72
C CYS A 213 -16.26 -35.15 46.13
N GLN A 214 -15.59 -34.15 46.70
CA GLN A 214 -15.07 -34.23 48.08
C GLN A 214 -16.19 -34.31 49.12
N LYS A 215 -17.28 -33.55 48.94
CA LYS A 215 -18.47 -33.63 49.80
C LYS A 215 -19.14 -35.00 49.71
N ASP A 216 -19.31 -35.52 48.49
CA ASP A 216 -19.92 -36.82 48.26
C ASP A 216 -19.06 -37.94 48.88
N GLN A 217 -17.74 -37.86 48.73
CA GLN A 217 -16.80 -38.80 49.36
C GLN A 217 -16.91 -38.77 50.89
N ALA A 218 -16.98 -37.57 51.50
CA ALA A 218 -17.13 -37.44 52.95
C ALA A 218 -18.49 -37.99 53.44
N ALA A 219 -19.56 -37.76 52.68
CA ALA A 219 -20.90 -38.26 52.98
C ALA A 219 -20.95 -39.80 52.92
N GLU A 220 -20.43 -40.40 51.85
CA GLU A 220 -20.39 -41.87 51.71
C GLU A 220 -19.43 -42.51 52.72
N THR A 221 -18.32 -41.86 53.08
CA THR A 221 -17.43 -42.33 54.16
C THR A 221 -18.16 -42.34 55.51
N THR A 222 -18.91 -41.29 55.81
CA THR A 222 -19.71 -41.20 57.05
C THR A 222 -20.77 -42.30 57.09
N LYS A 223 -21.52 -42.47 56.00
CA LYS A 223 -22.55 -43.51 55.86
C LYS A 223 -21.98 -44.92 55.95
N CYS A 224 -20.79 -45.16 55.41
CA CYS A 224 -20.07 -46.43 55.54
C CYS A 224 -19.70 -46.70 57.00
N ASN A 225 -19.15 -45.71 57.71
CA ASN A 225 -18.81 -45.83 59.12
C ASN A 225 -20.04 -46.09 60.00
N GLU A 226 -21.16 -45.42 59.74
CA GLU A 226 -22.43 -45.67 60.44
C GLU A 226 -22.91 -47.13 60.23
N LYS A 227 -22.89 -47.62 58.98
CA LYS A 227 -23.23 -49.03 58.70
C LYS A 227 -22.28 -50.01 59.37
N PHE A 228 -20.99 -49.70 59.41
CA PHE A 228 -20.00 -50.54 60.08
C PHE A 228 -20.28 -50.61 61.59
N GLN A 229 -20.53 -49.47 62.23
CA GLN A 229 -20.90 -49.43 63.66
C GLN A 229 -22.20 -50.18 63.94
N GLN A 230 -23.20 -50.04 63.07
CA GLN A 230 -24.45 -50.81 63.17
C GLN A 230 -24.17 -52.31 63.08
N CYS A 231 -23.37 -52.76 62.11
CA CYS A 231 -23.03 -54.16 61.94
C CYS A 231 -22.28 -54.73 63.16
N GLU A 232 -21.34 -53.98 63.73
CA GLU A 232 -20.63 -54.39 64.95
C GLU A 232 -21.57 -54.45 66.17
N ALA A 233 -22.53 -53.53 66.28
CA ALA A 233 -23.55 -53.58 67.33
C ALA A 233 -24.48 -54.81 67.18
N GLU A 234 -24.95 -55.10 65.97
CA GLU A 234 -25.78 -56.28 65.67
C GLU A 234 -25.02 -57.59 65.94
N LYS A 235 -23.74 -57.65 65.55
CA LYS A 235 -22.85 -58.77 65.84
C LYS A 235 -22.66 -58.98 67.34
N ALA A 236 -22.38 -57.91 68.10
CA ALA A 236 -22.25 -58.00 69.56
C ALA A 236 -23.55 -58.46 70.23
N PHE A 237 -24.70 -57.97 69.76
CA PHE A 237 -26.01 -58.42 70.21
C PHE A 237 -26.22 -59.91 69.93
N ALA A 238 -25.93 -60.38 68.71
CA ALA A 238 -26.06 -61.78 68.32
C ALA A 238 -25.17 -62.70 69.16
N VAL A 239 -23.92 -62.31 69.43
CA VAL A 239 -23.00 -63.06 70.30
C VAL A 239 -23.54 -63.17 71.72
N ASN A 240 -24.00 -62.05 72.31
CA ASN A 240 -24.57 -62.05 73.65
C ASN A 240 -25.83 -62.93 73.76
N GLN A 241 -26.69 -62.87 72.74
CA GLN A 241 -27.90 -63.69 72.68
C GLN A 241 -27.55 -65.18 72.57
N CYS A 242 -26.61 -65.54 71.68
CA CYS A 242 -26.12 -66.91 71.57
C CYS A 242 -25.50 -67.43 72.87
N GLU A 243 -24.74 -66.60 73.60
CA GLU A 243 -24.15 -66.99 74.89
C GLU A 243 -25.23 -67.20 75.97
N LYS A 244 -26.26 -66.36 75.98
CA LYS A 244 -27.41 -66.50 76.88
C LYS A 244 -28.20 -67.78 76.59
N ASP A 245 -28.45 -68.07 75.32
CA ASP A 245 -29.15 -69.29 74.89
C ASP A 245 -28.33 -70.54 75.21
N ARG A 246 -27.00 -70.50 75.02
CA ARG A 246 -26.08 -71.57 75.44
C ARG A 246 -26.16 -71.82 76.94
N ARG A 247 -26.03 -70.78 77.77
CA ARG A 247 -26.15 -70.89 79.24
C ARG A 247 -27.50 -71.45 79.66
N GLY A 248 -28.59 -70.95 79.08
CA GLY A 248 -29.93 -71.47 79.35
C GLY A 248 -30.10 -72.95 78.98
N ALA A 249 -29.49 -73.39 77.88
CA ALA A 249 -29.46 -74.81 77.50
C ALA A 249 -28.62 -75.66 78.45
N GLU A 250 -27.47 -75.17 78.91
CA GLU A 250 -26.60 -75.85 79.90
C GLU A 250 -27.28 -75.98 81.26
N ASP A 251 -27.94 -74.92 81.74
CA ASP A 251 -28.69 -74.92 82.99
C ASP A 251 -29.86 -75.92 82.92
N LYS A 252 -30.61 -75.90 81.82
CA LYS A 252 -31.71 -76.84 81.58
C LYS A 252 -31.22 -78.29 81.51
N CYS A 253 -30.11 -78.54 80.82
CA CYS A 253 -29.48 -79.87 80.76
C CYS A 253 -29.05 -80.35 82.16
N THR A 254 -28.45 -79.45 82.95
CA THR A 254 -28.05 -79.75 84.34
C THR A 254 -29.25 -80.06 85.22
N GLN A 255 -30.34 -79.29 85.09
CA GLN A 255 -31.59 -79.52 85.80
C GLN A 255 -32.24 -80.86 85.40
N GLU A 256 -32.35 -81.15 84.11
CA GLU A 256 -32.89 -82.40 83.59
C GLU A 256 -32.04 -83.61 84.04
N LYS A 257 -30.71 -83.48 84.04
CA LYS A 257 -29.79 -84.48 84.56
C LYS A 257 -30.01 -84.74 86.05
N GLY A 258 -30.08 -83.69 86.87
CA GLY A 258 -30.35 -83.82 88.31
C GLY A 258 -31.71 -84.46 88.60
N ALA A 259 -32.76 -84.08 87.85
CA ALA A 259 -34.08 -84.69 87.95
C ALA A 259 -34.06 -86.19 87.56
N LEU A 260 -33.26 -86.57 86.56
CA LEU A 260 -33.08 -87.96 86.17
C LEU A 260 -32.33 -88.77 87.24
N GLU A 261 -31.26 -88.23 87.82
CA GLU A 261 -30.51 -88.86 88.91
C GLU A 261 -31.40 -89.07 90.16
N GLU A 262 -32.26 -88.11 90.51
CA GLU A 262 -33.22 -88.28 91.60
C GLU A 262 -34.31 -89.33 91.29
N ARG A 263 -34.79 -89.39 90.05
CA ARG A 263 -35.70 -90.48 89.60
C ARG A 263 -35.04 -91.85 89.72
N ILE A 264 -33.76 -91.97 89.41
CA ILE A 264 -33.00 -93.23 89.56
C ILE A 264 -32.86 -93.61 91.04
N LYS A 265 -32.60 -92.66 91.95
CA LYS A 265 -32.50 -92.94 93.41
C LYS A 265 -33.84 -93.33 94.04
N THR A 266 -34.95 -92.74 93.58
CA THR A 266 -36.30 -93.00 94.11
C THR A 266 -36.96 -94.25 93.50
N GLN A 267 -36.44 -94.76 92.39
CA GLN A 267 -36.85 -96.04 91.83
C GLN A 267 -36.22 -97.21 92.62
N LYS A 268 -36.90 -97.65 93.69
CA LYS A 268 -36.68 -98.98 94.26
C LYS A 268 -36.90 -100.02 93.17
N CYS A 269 -35.82 -100.64 92.69
CA CYS A 269 -35.86 -101.82 91.83
C CYS A 269 -36.68 -102.92 92.51
N THR A 270 -37.95 -103.01 92.12
CA THR A 270 -38.86 -104.10 92.47
C THR A 270 -39.14 -104.86 91.18
N GLY A 271 -38.32 -105.87 90.91
CA GLY A 271 -38.53 -106.83 89.82
C GLY A 271 -37.35 -106.98 88.87
N LYS A 272 -37.01 -108.24 88.60
CA LYS A 272 -36.05 -108.77 87.61
C LYS A 272 -35.70 -107.80 86.46
N CYS A 273 -34.40 -107.54 86.31
CA CYS A 273 -33.83 -107.08 85.04
C CYS A 273 -34.21 -108.05 83.92
N GLN A 274 -35.02 -107.58 82.96
CA GLN A 274 -34.92 -108.06 81.59
C GLN A 274 -34.01 -107.10 80.84
N ILE A 275 -32.80 -107.58 80.55
CA ILE A 275 -31.92 -107.00 79.53
C ILE A 275 -32.66 -107.18 78.20
N GLY A 276 -33.43 -106.17 77.81
CA GLY A 276 -34.08 -106.08 76.51
C GLY A 276 -33.33 -105.08 75.64
N HIS A 277 -32.54 -105.60 74.71
CA HIS A 277 -31.81 -104.88 73.67
C HIS A 277 -32.58 -103.69 73.09
N THR A 278 -32.22 -102.46 73.46
CA THR A 278 -32.72 -101.23 72.79
C THR A 278 -31.65 -100.13 72.71
N THR A 279 -30.39 -100.53 72.54
CA THR A 279 -29.28 -99.60 72.30
C THR A 279 -29.13 -99.17 70.84
N ALA A 280 -29.75 -99.87 69.87
CA ALA A 280 -29.69 -99.49 68.45
C ALA A 280 -30.75 -98.45 68.03
N SER A 281 -32.01 -98.61 68.47
CA SER A 281 -33.12 -97.76 68.00
C SER A 281 -33.07 -96.33 68.53
N THR A 282 -32.57 -96.11 69.76
CA THR A 282 -32.52 -94.78 70.36
C THR A 282 -31.42 -93.92 69.75
N VAL A 283 -30.29 -94.52 69.35
CA VAL A 283 -29.21 -93.82 68.66
C VAL A 283 -29.65 -93.41 67.25
N ASP A 284 -30.32 -94.29 66.50
CA ASP A 284 -30.88 -93.92 65.19
C ASP A 284 -31.96 -92.83 65.30
N ARG A 285 -32.78 -92.83 66.35
CA ARG A 285 -33.82 -91.80 66.55
C ARG A 285 -33.23 -90.42 66.94
N ILE A 286 -32.08 -90.40 67.60
CA ILE A 286 -31.34 -89.16 67.89
C ILE A 286 -30.58 -88.69 66.64
N LEU A 287 -30.01 -89.61 65.86
CA LEU A 287 -29.30 -89.30 64.60
C LEU A 287 -30.25 -88.85 63.47
N SER A 288 -31.50 -89.30 63.48
CA SER A 288 -32.57 -88.95 62.51
C SER A 288 -33.46 -87.79 62.97
N SER A 289 -33.09 -87.07 64.03
CA SER A 289 -33.91 -85.99 64.56
C SER A 289 -33.91 -84.78 63.62
N PRO A 290 -35.07 -84.18 63.29
CA PRO A 290 -35.18 -82.94 62.50
C PRO A 290 -34.34 -81.79 63.07
N LYS A 291 -34.07 -81.81 64.39
CA LYS A 291 -33.22 -80.83 65.06
C LYS A 291 -31.74 -80.92 64.64
N ARG A 292 -31.26 -82.11 64.24
CA ARG A 292 -29.89 -82.29 63.74
C ARG A 292 -29.75 -81.80 62.30
N GLU A 293 -30.74 -82.04 61.45
CA GLU A 293 -30.76 -81.52 60.08
C GLU A 293 -30.81 -79.99 60.07
N ALA A 294 -31.62 -79.38 60.95
CA ALA A 294 -31.64 -77.94 61.15
C ALA A 294 -30.26 -77.41 61.62
N PHE A 295 -29.64 -78.05 62.62
CA PHE A 295 -28.32 -77.66 63.11
C PHE A 295 -27.20 -77.78 62.05
N ILE A 296 -27.24 -78.82 61.21
CA ILE A 296 -26.27 -78.99 60.11
C ILE A 296 -26.53 -77.97 58.99
N SER A 297 -27.80 -77.61 58.73
CA SER A 297 -28.16 -76.56 57.77
C SER A 297 -27.66 -75.19 58.23
N ASP A 298 -27.83 -74.86 59.50
CA ASP A 298 -27.36 -73.59 60.08
C ASP A 298 -25.82 -73.47 60.06
N LEU A 299 -25.11 -74.57 60.33
CA LEU A 299 -23.64 -74.63 60.20
C LEU A 299 -23.16 -74.42 58.76
N LYS A 300 -23.88 -74.97 57.76
CA LYS A 300 -23.57 -74.74 56.34
C LYS A 300 -23.81 -73.28 55.94
N ALA A 301 -24.87 -72.65 56.42
CA ALA A 301 -25.17 -71.24 56.16
C ALA A 301 -24.10 -70.31 56.76
N LEU A 302 -23.61 -70.62 57.97
CA LEU A 302 -22.52 -69.88 58.63
C LEU A 302 -21.19 -69.98 57.88
N THR A 303 -20.91 -71.13 57.24
CA THR A 303 -19.67 -71.34 56.47
C THR A 303 -19.66 -70.53 55.16
N VAL A 304 -20.81 -70.36 54.52
CA VAL A 304 -20.92 -69.54 53.28
C VAL A 304 -20.77 -68.05 53.57
N PHE A 305 -21.20 -67.58 54.74
CA PHE A 305 -21.10 -66.17 55.13
C PHE A 305 -19.66 -65.72 55.41
N ILE A 306 -18.79 -66.62 55.88
CA ILE A 306 -17.37 -66.32 56.16
C ILE A 306 -16.51 -66.27 54.88
N PHE A 307 -16.91 -66.98 53.81
CA PHE A 307 -16.16 -67.03 52.55
C PHE A 307 -16.62 -66.03 51.47
N SER A 308 -17.60 -65.17 51.76
CA SER A 308 -18.21 -64.24 50.79
C SER A 308 -18.01 -62.74 51.14
N VAL A 309 -17.09 -62.42 52.04
CA VAL A 309 -16.64 -61.04 52.33
C VAL A 309 -15.29 -60.80 51.68
#